data_AF-A0A7X2D6S7-F1
#
_entry.id   AF-A0A7X2D6S7-F1
#
_cell.length_a   1.000
_cell.length_b   1.000
_cell.length_c   1.000
_cell.angle_alpha   90.00
_cell.angle_beta   90.00
_cell.angle_gamma   90.00
#
_symmetry.space_group_name_H-M   'P 1'
#
loop_
_entity.id
_entity.type
_entity.pdbx_description
1 polymer ?
#
loop_
_entity_poly.entity_id
_entity_poly.type
_entity_poly.pdbx_seq_one_letter_code
_entity_poly.pdbx_strand_id
1 'polypeptide(L)'
;MEKVSISAGKIRGLKALADENGRFKMMAIDQRGSLKRILAKVLSKEADEVKYEDLAEFKRIIIKVLSCYSSATLVDPIYGYPNAIKYFSKGTGLLLCSEGTGGEKAGKSGKEIKSSLISGWTVEKTKRVGANAVKLLIYYRGDASPDVVNHQKDITRQVGRDCRQYDLPFVLELVNYPFLPDEEKDNATFARRKPKIVKDYVEEFSRSEYGVDILKVEFPANLKFAKEYCKGEFDGVKREALYNRSEIKDFCREVTALAGVPWVILSAGVDIDEFVENVRIATESGASGFLGGRAIWQGSAQYYPDKEAMEEWLSTSGVSNFKRLLQVFQAATPYFEHKRFKGYPEICLEKKGADWYKQY
;
A
#
# COMPACT_ATOMS: atom_id res chain seq x y z
N MET A 1 -10.75 28.96 12.91
CA MET A 1 -10.91 27.75 12.09
C MET A 1 -11.27 26.60 13.01
N GLU A 2 -12.10 25.66 12.57
CA GLU A 2 -12.51 24.51 13.38
C GLU A 2 -11.37 23.47 13.43
N LYS A 3 -10.87 23.21 14.64
CA LYS A 3 -9.78 22.29 14.94
C LYS A 3 -10.15 20.84 14.64
N VAL A 4 -9.18 20.04 14.22
CA VAL A 4 -9.35 18.62 13.91
C VAL A 4 -8.89 17.80 15.12
N SER A 5 -9.84 17.14 15.78
CA SER A 5 -9.58 16.30 16.96
C SER A 5 -9.14 14.89 16.55
N ILE A 6 -8.02 14.42 17.07
CA ILE A 6 -7.48 13.07 16.81
C ILE A 6 -6.97 12.46 18.11
N SER A 7 -7.19 11.15 18.29
CA SER A 7 -6.69 10.36 19.41
C SER A 7 -5.15 10.28 19.43
N ALA A 8 -4.57 10.08 20.63
CA ALA A 8 -3.12 10.17 20.85
C ALA A 8 -2.33 9.14 20.04
N GLY A 9 -2.79 7.89 20.02
CA GLY A 9 -2.19 6.78 19.29
C GLY A 9 -2.21 7.02 17.78
N LYS A 10 -3.32 7.53 17.23
CA LYS A 10 -3.39 7.94 15.81
C LYS A 10 -2.43 9.07 15.47
N ILE A 11 -2.35 10.14 16.27
CA ILE A 11 -1.38 11.24 16.04
C ILE A 11 0.05 10.69 16.03
N ARG A 12 0.41 9.90 17.05
CA ARG A 12 1.75 9.32 17.16
C ARG A 12 2.06 8.33 16.04
N GLY A 13 1.07 7.52 15.66
CA GLY A 13 1.19 6.55 14.58
C GLY A 13 1.43 7.24 13.25
N LEU A 14 0.58 8.19 12.86
CA LEU A 14 0.76 8.98 11.62
C LEU A 14 2.13 9.67 11.58
N LYS A 15 2.57 10.25 12.70
CA LYS A 15 3.90 10.86 12.79
C LYS A 15 5.03 9.84 12.60
N ALA A 16 4.88 8.61 13.12
CA ALA A 16 5.87 7.55 12.93
C ALA A 16 5.88 6.96 11.51
N LEU A 17 4.77 7.07 10.77
CA LEU A 17 4.70 6.63 9.37
C LEU A 17 5.33 7.62 8.39
N ALA A 18 5.33 8.90 8.74
CA ALA A 18 5.82 9.98 7.90
C ALA A 18 7.30 10.29 8.14
N ASP A 19 7.92 10.93 7.17
CA ASP A 19 9.21 11.58 7.33
C ASP A 19 9.11 12.89 8.11
N GLU A 20 10.24 13.56 8.31
CA GLU A 20 10.36 14.83 9.01
C GLU A 20 9.51 15.96 8.41
N ASN A 21 9.14 15.86 7.13
CA ASN A 21 8.31 16.82 6.42
C ASN A 21 6.83 16.38 6.35
N GLY A 22 6.45 15.31 7.03
CA GLY A 22 5.08 14.79 7.00
C GLY A 22 4.73 14.01 5.73
N ARG A 23 5.70 13.54 4.96
CA ARG A 23 5.47 12.77 3.72
C ARG A 23 5.69 11.28 3.95
N PHE A 24 4.96 10.44 3.24
CA PHE A 24 5.04 8.99 3.39
C PHE A 24 6.02 8.38 2.37
N LYS A 25 7.20 7.96 2.81
CA LYS A 25 8.20 7.25 1.99
C LYS A 25 8.34 5.81 2.49
N MET A 26 7.29 5.01 2.33
CA MET A 26 7.17 3.72 3.02
C MET A 26 7.53 2.51 2.14
N MET A 27 8.01 1.43 2.78
CA MET A 27 8.32 0.15 2.14
C MET A 27 7.26 -0.91 2.47
N ALA A 28 6.96 -1.80 1.53
CA ALA A 28 6.10 -2.97 1.75
C ALA A 28 6.84 -4.29 1.45
N ILE A 29 6.80 -5.21 2.41
CA ILE A 29 7.31 -6.57 2.30
C ILE A 29 6.35 -7.57 2.97
N ASP A 30 5.05 -7.27 2.99
CA ASP A 30 3.95 -8.12 3.52
C ASP A 30 3.48 -9.19 2.53
N GLN A 31 4.07 -9.26 1.34
CA GLN A 31 3.71 -10.23 0.30
C GLN A 31 3.95 -11.66 0.78
N ARG A 32 2.92 -12.50 0.71
CA ARG A 32 2.97 -13.92 1.09
C ARG A 32 2.85 -14.80 -0.14
N GLY A 33 1.65 -15.03 -0.65
CA GLY A 33 1.43 -15.91 -1.81
C GLY A 33 2.18 -15.47 -3.08
N SER A 34 2.31 -14.17 -3.34
CA SER A 34 3.09 -13.69 -4.49
C SER A 34 4.60 -13.87 -4.31
N LEU A 35 5.11 -13.69 -3.09
CA LEU A 35 6.53 -13.96 -2.79
C LEU A 35 6.81 -15.47 -2.88
N LYS A 36 5.91 -16.32 -2.35
CA LYS A 36 5.98 -17.78 -2.45
C LYS A 36 6.14 -18.21 -3.92
N ARG A 37 5.35 -17.66 -4.85
CA ARG A 37 5.48 -17.94 -6.29
C ARG A 37 6.79 -17.43 -6.92
N ILE A 38 7.31 -16.28 -6.45
CA ILE A 38 8.61 -15.78 -6.92
C ILE A 38 9.72 -16.74 -6.48
N LEU A 39 9.71 -17.14 -5.20
CA LEU A 39 10.70 -18.04 -4.63
C LEU A 39 10.63 -19.44 -5.25
N ALA A 40 9.44 -19.95 -5.56
CA ALA A 40 9.29 -21.25 -6.22
C ALA A 40 10.04 -21.27 -7.57
N LYS A 41 9.89 -20.21 -8.37
CA LYS A 41 10.57 -20.09 -9.67
C LYS A 41 12.09 -20.07 -9.53
N VAL A 42 12.63 -19.26 -8.62
CA VAL A 42 14.09 -19.13 -8.48
C VAL A 42 14.72 -20.39 -7.85
N LEU A 43 13.97 -21.08 -7.00
CA LEU A 43 14.39 -22.35 -6.39
C LEU A 43 14.13 -23.56 -7.29
N SER A 44 13.50 -23.36 -8.46
CA SER A 44 13.03 -24.45 -9.34
C SER A 44 12.19 -25.49 -8.60
N LYS A 45 11.21 -25.02 -7.84
CA LYS A 45 10.28 -25.80 -7.02
C LYS A 45 8.83 -25.44 -7.30
N GLU A 46 7.92 -26.33 -6.93
CA GLU A 46 6.52 -25.97 -6.84
C GLU A 46 6.28 -25.01 -5.69
N ALA A 47 5.20 -24.22 -5.80
CA ALA A 47 4.94 -23.17 -4.84
C ALA A 47 4.83 -23.74 -3.42
N ASP A 48 4.07 -24.83 -3.24
CA ASP A 48 3.85 -25.51 -1.97
C ASP A 48 5.12 -26.04 -1.30
N GLU A 49 6.15 -26.37 -2.07
CA GLU A 49 7.46 -26.83 -1.59
C GLU A 49 8.35 -25.70 -1.03
N VAL A 50 8.01 -24.43 -1.28
CA VAL A 50 8.72 -23.28 -0.68
C VAL A 50 8.43 -23.23 0.81
N LYS A 51 9.50 -23.29 1.61
CA LYS A 51 9.41 -23.47 3.06
C LYS A 51 9.10 -22.16 3.78
N TYR A 52 8.62 -22.26 5.02
CA TYR A 52 8.41 -21.10 5.89
C TYR A 52 9.71 -20.29 6.05
N GLU A 53 10.82 -20.99 6.25
CA GLU A 53 12.15 -20.41 6.44
C GLU A 53 12.61 -19.62 5.22
N ASP A 54 12.22 -20.04 4.00
CA ASP A 54 12.58 -19.32 2.77
C ASP A 54 11.92 -17.94 2.73
N LEU A 55 10.62 -17.86 3.04
CA LEU A 55 9.91 -16.57 3.10
C LEU A 55 10.43 -15.71 4.25
N ALA A 56 10.64 -16.30 5.42
CA ALA A 56 11.12 -15.60 6.60
C ALA A 56 12.51 -14.98 6.37
N GLU A 57 13.45 -15.75 5.84
CA GLU A 57 14.81 -15.32 5.59
C GLU A 57 14.88 -14.23 4.52
N PHE A 58 14.15 -14.42 3.42
CA PHE A 58 14.07 -13.44 2.35
C PHE A 58 13.57 -12.07 2.86
N LYS A 59 12.50 -12.07 3.67
CA LYS A 59 11.94 -10.85 4.27
C LYS A 59 12.91 -10.21 5.26
N ARG A 60 13.57 -11.01 6.10
CA ARG A 60 14.56 -10.55 7.08
C ARG A 60 15.71 -9.81 6.39
N ILE A 61 16.24 -10.35 5.30
CA ILE A 61 17.33 -9.74 4.52
C ILE A 61 16.90 -8.38 3.96
N ILE A 62 15.72 -8.29 3.33
CA ILE A 62 15.19 -7.03 2.82
C ILE A 62 15.04 -5.99 3.93
N ILE A 63 14.45 -6.36 5.07
CA ILE A 63 14.22 -5.45 6.19
C ILE A 63 15.55 -4.95 6.76
N LYS A 64 16.53 -5.85 6.95
CA LYS A 64 17.88 -5.52 7.43
C LYS A 64 18.55 -4.48 6.56
N VAL A 65 18.48 -4.62 5.24
CA VAL A 65 19.24 -3.76 4.30
C VAL A 65 18.48 -2.47 3.98
N LEU A 66 17.16 -2.54 3.78
CA LEU A 66 16.40 -1.44 3.16
C LEU A 66 15.53 -0.63 4.13
N SER A 67 15.22 -1.12 5.34
CA SER A 67 14.27 -0.42 6.23
C SER A 67 14.70 1.01 6.57
N CYS A 68 16.01 1.28 6.69
CA CYS A 68 16.57 2.59 7.01
C CYS A 68 16.31 3.67 5.95
N TYR A 69 15.94 3.30 4.72
CA TYR A 69 15.59 4.25 3.65
C TYR A 69 14.11 4.64 3.65
N SER A 70 13.30 3.93 4.43
CA SER A 70 11.86 4.15 4.53
C SER A 70 11.48 4.90 5.81
N SER A 71 10.45 5.73 5.75
CA SER A 71 9.85 6.31 6.97
C SER A 71 9.15 5.24 7.79
N ALA A 72 8.55 4.25 7.13
CA ALA A 72 7.98 3.07 7.76
C ALA A 72 8.01 1.84 6.84
N THR A 73 8.02 0.66 7.45
CA THR A 73 7.98 -0.63 6.76
C THR A 73 6.72 -1.40 7.14
N LEU A 74 5.96 -1.80 6.11
CA LEU A 74 4.83 -2.72 6.20
C LEU A 74 5.33 -4.16 6.03
N VAL A 75 5.01 -5.01 7.00
CA VAL A 75 5.37 -6.44 7.00
C VAL A 75 4.17 -7.29 7.41
N ASP A 76 4.21 -8.60 7.15
CA ASP A 76 3.20 -9.53 7.61
C ASP A 76 3.54 -10.14 8.99
N PRO A 77 2.53 -10.52 9.79
CA PRO A 77 2.74 -11.10 11.11
C PRO A 77 3.11 -12.59 11.09
N ILE A 78 3.19 -13.22 9.91
CA ILE A 78 3.37 -14.67 9.76
C ILE A 78 4.86 -14.99 9.58
N TYR A 79 5.46 -14.46 8.51
CA TYR A 79 6.85 -14.76 8.12
C TYR A 79 7.79 -13.61 8.44
N GLY A 80 7.37 -12.37 8.19
CA GLY A 80 8.28 -11.24 8.29
C GLY A 80 8.51 -10.78 9.73
N TYR A 81 7.46 -10.31 10.42
CA TYR A 81 7.62 -9.71 11.74
C TYR A 81 8.31 -10.63 12.78
N PRO A 82 7.90 -11.90 12.95
CA PRO A 82 8.51 -12.79 13.94
C PRO A 82 10.02 -13.02 13.72
N ASN A 83 10.49 -12.94 12.47
CA ASN A 83 11.88 -13.24 12.10
C ASN A 83 12.73 -11.98 11.87
N ALA A 84 12.11 -10.81 11.72
CA ALA A 84 12.79 -9.57 11.34
C ALA A 84 12.79 -8.48 12.43
N ILE A 85 12.08 -8.66 13.55
CA ILE A 85 11.90 -7.63 14.60
C ILE A 85 13.22 -6.95 15.05
N LYS A 86 14.32 -7.70 15.13
CA LYS A 86 15.63 -7.17 15.57
C LYS A 86 16.37 -6.35 14.51
N TYR A 87 15.87 -6.32 13.27
CA TYR A 87 16.56 -5.76 12.10
C TYR A 87 15.93 -4.48 11.56
N PHE A 88 14.80 -4.02 12.12
CA PHE A 88 14.24 -2.72 11.78
C PHE A 88 15.19 -1.61 12.23
N SER A 89 15.46 -0.65 11.34
CA SER A 89 16.25 0.53 11.69
C SER A 89 15.56 1.36 12.78
N LYS A 90 16.35 1.95 13.66
CA LYS A 90 15.83 2.84 14.71
C LYS A 90 15.09 4.02 14.07
N GLY A 91 13.87 4.28 14.54
CA GLY A 91 13.05 5.38 14.05
C GLY A 91 12.24 5.07 12.79
N THR A 92 12.36 3.87 12.22
CA THR A 92 11.45 3.41 11.16
C THR A 92 10.13 2.98 11.76
N GLY A 93 9.01 3.55 11.28
CA GLY A 93 7.68 3.13 11.67
C GLY A 93 7.36 1.70 11.21
N LEU A 94 6.41 1.06 11.87
CA LEU A 94 5.99 -0.32 11.61
C LEU A 94 4.50 -0.38 11.30
N LEU A 95 4.13 -1.05 10.22
CA LEU A 95 2.75 -1.44 9.95
C LEU A 95 2.67 -2.96 9.79
N LEU A 96 1.55 -3.54 10.21
CA LEU A 96 1.24 -4.94 9.96
C LEU A 96 -0.04 -5.12 9.15
N CYS A 97 0.01 -6.04 8.18
CA CYS A 97 -1.16 -6.44 7.42
C CYS A 97 -2.11 -7.30 8.28
N SER A 98 -3.42 -7.13 8.07
CA SER A 98 -4.47 -7.89 8.76
C SER A 98 -5.21 -8.87 7.86
N GLU A 99 -5.09 -8.74 6.54
CA GLU A 99 -5.77 -9.62 5.59
C GLU A 99 -5.11 -11.00 5.46
N GLY A 100 -5.90 -12.03 5.18
CA GLY A 100 -5.42 -13.31 4.69
C GLY A 100 -4.68 -13.17 3.36
N THR A 101 -3.81 -14.13 3.04
CA THR A 101 -3.13 -14.12 1.73
C THR A 101 -4.08 -14.61 0.64
N GLY A 102 -4.16 -13.88 -0.45
CA GLY A 102 -5.15 -14.16 -1.49
C GLY A 102 -6.56 -13.75 -1.06
N GLY A 103 -7.54 -14.03 -1.91
CA GLY A 103 -8.94 -13.88 -1.58
C GLY A 103 -9.72 -15.10 -2.07
N GLU A 104 -10.87 -15.32 -1.49
CA GLU A 104 -11.79 -16.39 -1.88
C GLU A 104 -12.46 -16.01 -3.20
N LYS A 105 -12.44 -16.94 -4.17
CA LYS A 105 -13.15 -16.77 -5.43
C LYS A 105 -14.65 -16.82 -5.18
N ALA A 106 -15.36 -15.82 -5.69
CA ALA A 106 -16.77 -15.61 -5.44
C ALA A 106 -17.51 -15.17 -6.72
N GLY A 107 -18.81 -14.88 -6.55
CA GLY A 107 -19.69 -14.46 -7.64
C GLY A 107 -20.04 -15.61 -8.59
N LYS A 108 -21.00 -15.36 -9.49
CA LYS A 108 -21.49 -16.39 -10.43
C LYS A 108 -20.41 -16.89 -11.38
N SER A 109 -19.45 -16.03 -11.75
CA SER A 109 -18.36 -16.38 -12.66
C SER A 109 -17.17 -17.05 -11.97
N GLY A 110 -17.13 -17.07 -10.63
CA GLY A 110 -15.96 -17.50 -9.86
C GLY A 110 -14.74 -16.59 -10.02
N LYS A 111 -14.90 -15.40 -10.63
CA LYS A 111 -13.79 -14.44 -10.84
C LYS A 111 -13.76 -13.32 -9.81
N GLU A 112 -14.88 -13.05 -9.13
CA GLU A 112 -14.96 -12.07 -8.04
C GLU A 112 -14.14 -12.53 -6.83
N ILE A 113 -13.77 -11.60 -5.95
CA ILE A 113 -12.85 -11.87 -4.85
C ILE A 113 -13.41 -11.31 -3.54
N LYS A 114 -13.58 -12.18 -2.54
CA LYS A 114 -13.82 -11.82 -1.14
C LYS A 114 -12.50 -11.85 -0.36
N SER A 115 -12.17 -10.74 0.31
CA SER A 115 -11.01 -10.68 1.20
C SER A 115 -11.35 -11.33 2.54
N SER A 116 -10.35 -11.88 3.22
CA SER A 116 -10.48 -12.43 4.56
C SER A 116 -9.48 -11.78 5.51
N LEU A 117 -9.68 -11.93 6.82
CA LEU A 117 -8.68 -11.60 7.83
C LEU A 117 -7.77 -12.80 8.09
N ILE A 118 -6.56 -12.56 8.59
CA ILE A 118 -5.68 -13.62 9.08
C ILE A 118 -6.33 -14.26 10.30
N SER A 119 -6.61 -15.56 10.22
CA SER A 119 -7.17 -16.30 11.36
C SER A 119 -6.27 -16.17 12.59
N GLY A 120 -6.86 -15.78 13.72
CA GLY A 120 -6.15 -15.61 14.98
C GLY A 120 -5.28 -14.35 15.08
N TRP A 121 -5.23 -13.47 14.08
CA TRP A 121 -4.53 -12.17 14.17
C TRP A 121 -5.54 -11.02 14.26
N THR A 122 -5.40 -10.16 15.27
CA THR A 122 -6.34 -9.07 15.55
C THR A 122 -5.62 -7.72 15.61
N VAL A 123 -6.38 -6.63 15.54
CA VAL A 123 -5.82 -5.27 15.75
C VAL A 123 -5.21 -5.13 17.15
N GLU A 124 -5.79 -5.75 18.16
CA GLU A 124 -5.22 -5.83 19.51
C GLU A 124 -3.80 -6.43 19.49
N LYS A 125 -3.62 -7.57 18.80
CA LYS A 125 -2.30 -8.21 18.67
C LYS A 125 -1.33 -7.31 17.90
N THR A 126 -1.82 -6.62 16.87
CA THR A 126 -1.04 -5.61 16.13
C THR A 126 -0.57 -4.47 17.04
N LYS A 127 -1.43 -3.97 17.94
CA LYS A 127 -1.05 -2.98 18.96
C LYS A 127 -0.02 -3.54 19.93
N ARG A 128 -0.24 -4.74 20.46
CA ARG A 128 0.60 -5.39 21.47
C ARG A 128 2.03 -5.64 20.98
N VAL A 129 2.22 -5.89 19.68
CA VAL A 129 3.57 -6.04 19.12
C VAL A 129 4.30 -4.70 18.91
N GLY A 130 3.65 -3.56 19.14
CA GLY A 130 4.27 -2.25 19.01
C GLY A 130 4.19 -1.64 17.61
N ALA A 131 3.28 -2.13 16.76
CA ALA A 131 3.07 -1.52 15.45
C ALA A 131 2.50 -0.10 15.58
N ASN A 132 2.87 0.76 14.63
CA ASN A 132 2.40 2.13 14.53
C ASN A 132 1.11 2.27 13.73
N ALA A 133 0.74 1.27 12.94
CA ALA A 133 -0.52 1.25 12.19
C ALA A 133 -0.96 -0.17 11.81
N VAL A 134 -2.25 -0.29 11.53
CA VAL A 134 -2.84 -1.47 10.90
C VAL A 134 -2.97 -1.24 9.41
N LYS A 135 -2.66 -2.25 8.61
CA LYS A 135 -2.98 -2.27 7.18
C LYS A 135 -4.00 -3.37 6.88
N LEU A 136 -4.96 -3.09 5.99
CA LEU A 136 -5.88 -4.08 5.41
C LEU A 136 -5.87 -3.94 3.88
N LEU A 137 -5.77 -5.03 3.14
CA LEU A 137 -6.03 -5.05 1.70
C LEU A 137 -7.43 -5.57 1.38
N ILE A 138 -8.13 -4.81 0.55
CA ILE A 138 -9.45 -5.15 0.03
C ILE A 138 -9.40 -5.21 -1.49
N TYR A 139 -9.80 -6.35 -2.05
CA TYR A 139 -10.09 -6.47 -3.47
C TYR A 139 -11.46 -5.85 -3.73
N TYR A 140 -11.52 -4.79 -4.52
CA TYR A 140 -12.76 -4.04 -4.69
C TYR A 140 -13.09 -3.72 -6.14
N ARG A 141 -14.35 -3.95 -6.47
CA ARG A 141 -15.02 -3.60 -7.73
C ARG A 141 -16.44 -3.21 -7.35
N GLY A 142 -16.81 -1.94 -7.56
CA GLY A 142 -18.14 -1.43 -7.19
C GLY A 142 -19.27 -2.04 -8.04
N ASP A 143 -18.90 -2.62 -9.18
CA ASP A 143 -19.73 -3.34 -10.14
C ASP A 143 -19.75 -4.87 -9.91
N ALA A 144 -19.15 -5.36 -8.81
CA ALA A 144 -19.25 -6.77 -8.41
C ALA A 144 -20.64 -7.10 -7.83
N SER A 145 -20.89 -8.39 -7.58
CA SER A 145 -22.14 -8.87 -6.99
C SER A 145 -22.40 -8.20 -5.62
N PRO A 146 -23.66 -7.84 -5.27
CA PRO A 146 -23.95 -7.11 -4.04
C PRO A 146 -23.43 -7.78 -2.76
N ASP A 147 -23.40 -9.11 -2.70
CA ASP A 147 -22.87 -9.85 -1.55
C ASP A 147 -21.34 -9.71 -1.41
N VAL A 148 -20.60 -9.65 -2.53
CA VAL A 148 -19.16 -9.40 -2.54
C VAL A 148 -18.88 -7.96 -2.13
N VAL A 149 -19.60 -7.00 -2.70
CA VAL A 149 -19.46 -5.58 -2.35
C VAL A 149 -19.72 -5.34 -0.86
N ASN A 150 -20.83 -5.89 -0.33
CA ASN A 150 -21.19 -5.72 1.08
C ASN A 150 -20.17 -6.40 2.01
N HIS A 151 -19.71 -7.61 1.67
CA HIS A 151 -18.66 -8.30 2.43
C HIS A 151 -17.41 -7.43 2.59
N GLN A 152 -16.96 -6.79 1.51
CA GLN A 152 -15.78 -5.92 1.53
C GLN A 152 -15.99 -4.63 2.33
N LYS A 153 -17.20 -4.07 2.32
CA LYS A 153 -17.56 -2.94 3.17
C LYS A 153 -17.57 -3.33 4.65
N ASP A 154 -18.14 -4.49 4.98
CA ASP A 154 -18.32 -4.93 6.36
C ASP A 154 -17.01 -5.29 7.06
N ILE A 155 -16.12 -6.02 6.39
CA ILE A 155 -14.76 -6.28 6.91
C ILE A 155 -13.99 -4.97 7.13
N THR A 156 -14.15 -3.99 6.25
CA THR A 156 -13.48 -2.68 6.38
C THR A 156 -14.03 -1.91 7.58
N ARG A 157 -15.35 -1.88 7.77
CA ARG A 157 -15.98 -1.28 8.96
C ARG A 157 -15.53 -1.97 10.24
N GLN A 158 -15.42 -3.30 10.25
CA GLN A 158 -14.94 -4.06 11.40
C GLN A 158 -13.53 -3.63 11.79
N VAL A 159 -12.58 -3.66 10.84
CA VAL A 159 -11.19 -3.25 11.11
C VAL A 159 -11.10 -1.77 11.50
N GLY A 160 -11.92 -0.90 10.90
CA GLY A 160 -12.00 0.51 11.25
C GLY A 160 -12.45 0.76 12.69
N ARG A 161 -13.46 0.01 13.17
CA ARG A 161 -13.90 0.04 14.58
C ARG A 161 -12.78 -0.42 15.51
N ASP A 162 -12.12 -1.53 15.17
CA ASP A 162 -11.05 -2.08 16.00
C ASP A 162 -9.84 -1.12 16.05
N CYS A 163 -9.47 -0.49 14.94
CA CYS A 163 -8.41 0.53 14.91
C CYS A 163 -8.73 1.75 15.77
N ARG A 164 -10.01 2.15 15.83
CA ARG A 164 -10.47 3.20 16.75
C ARG A 164 -10.35 2.75 18.20
N GLN A 165 -10.76 1.53 18.52
CA GLN A 165 -10.69 0.98 19.88
C GLN A 165 -9.26 0.86 20.41
N TYR A 166 -8.32 0.40 19.57
CA TYR A 166 -6.92 0.19 19.97
C TYR A 166 -6.00 1.38 19.64
N ASP A 167 -6.60 2.50 19.24
CA ASP A 167 -5.96 3.76 18.90
C ASP A 167 -4.73 3.58 18.00
N LEU A 168 -4.98 3.03 16.80
CA LEU A 168 -4.02 2.87 15.73
C LEU A 168 -4.53 3.54 14.44
N PRO A 169 -3.66 4.20 13.66
CA PRO A 169 -3.97 4.57 12.30
C PRO A 169 -4.37 3.34 11.46
N PHE A 170 -5.41 3.51 10.65
CA PHE A 170 -5.88 2.50 9.71
C PHE A 170 -5.46 2.85 8.28
N VAL A 171 -4.59 2.02 7.68
CA VAL A 171 -4.17 2.11 6.29
C VAL A 171 -4.97 1.10 5.45
N LEU A 172 -5.83 1.58 4.57
CA LEU A 172 -6.65 0.72 3.71
C LEU A 172 -6.04 0.66 2.31
N GLU A 173 -5.62 -0.53 1.89
CA GLU A 173 -5.15 -0.83 0.53
C GLU A 173 -6.32 -1.30 -0.33
N LEU A 174 -6.55 -0.62 -1.46
CA LEU A 174 -7.60 -0.98 -2.41
C LEU A 174 -6.95 -1.46 -3.70
N VAL A 175 -7.33 -2.67 -4.11
CA VAL A 175 -6.84 -3.30 -5.34
C VAL A 175 -8.03 -3.70 -6.20
N ASN A 176 -8.05 -3.20 -7.42
CA ASN A 176 -9.00 -3.63 -8.44
C ASN A 176 -8.46 -4.83 -9.22
N TYR A 177 -9.36 -5.51 -9.93
CA TYR A 177 -9.04 -6.71 -10.69
C TYR A 177 -10.01 -6.86 -11.87
N PRO A 178 -9.55 -7.45 -12.99
CA PRO A 178 -10.43 -7.78 -14.10
C PRO A 178 -11.31 -8.96 -13.71
N PHE A 179 -12.62 -8.87 -13.94
CA PHE A 179 -13.53 -10.00 -13.71
C PHE A 179 -14.64 -10.10 -14.75
N LEU A 180 -14.90 -9.01 -15.49
CA LEU A 180 -15.85 -9.04 -16.60
C LEU A 180 -15.28 -9.82 -17.79
N PRO A 181 -16.13 -10.38 -18.68
CA PRO A 181 -15.68 -11.23 -19.79
C PRO A 181 -14.71 -10.55 -20.77
N ASP A 182 -14.81 -9.22 -20.92
CA ASP A 182 -14.00 -8.41 -21.83
C ASP A 182 -12.79 -7.75 -21.15
N GLU A 183 -12.52 -8.10 -19.90
CA GLU A 183 -11.41 -7.57 -19.11
C GLU A 183 -10.29 -8.59 -18.94
N GLU A 184 -9.08 -8.14 -19.23
CA GLU A 184 -7.84 -8.81 -18.88
C GLU A 184 -6.87 -7.78 -18.33
N LYS A 185 -5.92 -8.22 -17.50
CA LYS A 185 -5.04 -7.33 -16.73
C LYS A 185 -4.36 -6.25 -17.58
N ASP A 186 -3.94 -6.61 -18.78
CA ASP A 186 -3.14 -5.75 -19.66
C ASP A 186 -3.84 -5.46 -21.01
N ASN A 187 -5.17 -5.63 -21.07
CA ASN A 187 -5.94 -5.25 -22.26
C ASN A 187 -6.43 -3.79 -22.20
N ALA A 188 -6.75 -3.25 -23.37
CA ALA A 188 -7.18 -1.86 -23.48
C ALA A 188 -8.51 -1.57 -22.78
N THR A 189 -9.45 -2.51 -22.82
CA THR A 189 -10.77 -2.38 -22.16
C THR A 189 -10.61 -2.09 -20.68
N PHE A 190 -9.81 -2.90 -19.99
CA PHE A 190 -9.56 -2.73 -18.56
C PHE A 190 -8.75 -1.47 -18.28
N ALA A 191 -7.76 -1.14 -19.11
CA ALA A 191 -7.00 0.10 -19.00
C ALA A 191 -7.87 1.36 -19.14
N ARG A 192 -8.87 1.37 -20.05
CA ARG A 192 -9.86 2.47 -20.18
C ARG A 192 -10.77 2.60 -18.95
N ARG A 193 -11.13 1.48 -18.32
CA ARG A 193 -12.02 1.47 -17.13
C ARG A 193 -11.31 1.80 -15.83
N LYS A 194 -10.00 1.50 -15.74
CA LYS A 194 -9.20 1.64 -14.51
C LYS A 194 -9.32 3.02 -13.84
N PRO A 195 -9.23 4.18 -14.54
CA PRO A 195 -9.40 5.48 -13.89
C PRO A 195 -10.73 5.62 -13.16
N LYS A 196 -11.83 5.15 -13.77
CA LYS A 196 -13.15 5.19 -13.14
C LYS A 196 -13.22 4.25 -11.92
N ILE A 197 -12.76 3.00 -12.07
CA ILE A 197 -12.78 2.01 -10.98
C ILE A 197 -12.02 2.53 -9.75
N VAL A 198 -10.85 3.13 -9.97
CA VAL A 198 -10.02 3.69 -8.90
C VAL A 198 -10.72 4.84 -8.20
N LYS A 199 -11.31 5.77 -8.97
CA LYS A 199 -12.08 6.89 -8.39
C LYS A 199 -13.29 6.41 -7.58
N ASP A 200 -14.05 5.45 -8.10
CA ASP A 200 -15.25 4.92 -7.46
C ASP A 200 -14.93 4.32 -6.08
N TYR A 201 -13.85 3.54 -5.96
CA TYR A 201 -13.48 2.98 -4.65
C TYR A 201 -12.87 4.01 -3.70
N VAL A 202 -12.17 5.04 -4.23
CA VAL A 202 -11.58 6.10 -3.39
C VAL A 202 -12.71 6.90 -2.78
N GLU A 203 -13.73 7.25 -3.55
CA GLU A 203 -14.91 7.95 -3.07
C GLU A 203 -15.67 7.13 -2.02
N GLU A 204 -15.94 5.85 -2.27
CA GLU A 204 -16.65 4.98 -1.33
C GLU A 204 -15.91 4.88 0.01
N PHE A 205 -14.64 4.47 0.01
CA PHE A 205 -13.89 4.19 1.23
C PHE A 205 -13.31 5.43 1.92
N SER A 206 -13.54 6.62 1.36
CA SER A 206 -13.27 7.90 2.01
C SER A 206 -14.33 8.29 3.05
N ARG A 207 -15.46 7.57 3.11
CA ARG A 207 -16.52 7.84 4.08
C ARG A 207 -16.06 7.53 5.51
N SER A 208 -16.51 8.36 6.45
CA SER A 208 -16.09 8.31 7.86
C SER A 208 -16.48 7.02 8.59
N GLU A 209 -17.51 6.32 8.12
CA GLU A 209 -17.97 5.03 8.67
C GLU A 209 -16.89 3.94 8.64
N TYR A 210 -15.92 4.02 7.72
CA TYR A 210 -14.83 3.06 7.59
C TYR A 210 -13.65 3.34 8.53
N GLY A 211 -13.56 4.55 9.10
CA GLY A 211 -12.51 4.91 10.04
C GLY A 211 -11.07 4.88 9.48
N VAL A 212 -10.91 4.92 8.16
CA VAL A 212 -9.62 4.94 7.45
C VAL A 212 -8.87 6.23 7.80
N ASP A 213 -7.54 6.16 7.91
CA ASP A 213 -6.66 7.32 8.13
C ASP A 213 -5.71 7.56 6.96
N ILE A 214 -5.35 6.52 6.19
CA ILE A 214 -4.57 6.62 4.95
C ILE A 214 -5.15 5.64 3.92
N LEU A 215 -5.36 6.10 2.69
CA LEU A 215 -5.67 5.22 1.55
C LEU A 215 -4.39 4.82 0.82
N LYS A 216 -4.18 3.53 0.58
CA LYS A 216 -3.12 3.00 -0.29
C LYS A 216 -3.76 2.58 -1.62
N VAL A 217 -3.47 3.33 -2.67
CA VAL A 217 -4.27 3.36 -3.91
C VAL A 217 -3.39 2.97 -5.11
N GLU A 218 -3.97 2.23 -6.06
CA GLU A 218 -3.32 1.95 -7.34
C GLU A 218 -3.18 3.21 -8.19
N PHE A 219 -2.15 3.26 -9.04
CA PHE A 219 -2.06 4.34 -10.03
C PHE A 219 -3.35 4.34 -10.89
N PRO A 220 -4.04 5.49 -11.05
CA PRO A 220 -5.35 5.56 -11.71
C PRO A 220 -5.27 5.42 -13.25
N ALA A 221 -4.17 4.90 -13.77
CA ALA A 221 -3.97 4.57 -15.17
C ALA A 221 -3.05 3.34 -15.30
N ASN A 222 -2.90 2.82 -16.51
CA ASN A 222 -1.83 1.91 -16.91
C ASN A 222 -0.86 2.68 -17.83
N LEU A 223 0.34 3.03 -17.36
CA LEU A 223 1.23 3.90 -18.12
C LEU A 223 1.59 3.32 -19.50
N LYS A 224 1.56 2.00 -19.66
CA LYS A 224 1.83 1.30 -20.92
C LYS A 224 0.84 1.62 -22.05
N PHE A 225 -0.29 2.26 -21.73
CA PHE A 225 -1.27 2.77 -22.69
C PHE A 225 -1.25 4.30 -22.83
N ALA A 226 -0.34 4.99 -22.13
CA ALA A 226 -0.17 6.43 -22.31
C ALA A 226 0.55 6.71 -23.63
N LYS A 227 0.20 7.79 -24.33
CA LYS A 227 0.84 8.22 -25.59
C LYS A 227 2.37 8.26 -25.52
N GLU A 228 2.90 8.58 -24.35
CA GLU A 228 4.33 8.69 -24.05
C GLU A 228 5.05 7.34 -23.90
N TYR A 229 4.32 6.27 -23.58
CA TYR A 229 4.91 4.95 -23.25
C TYR A 229 4.25 3.77 -23.99
N CYS A 230 3.32 4.03 -24.91
CA CYS A 230 2.58 3.00 -25.62
C CYS A 230 3.40 2.30 -26.72
N LYS A 231 4.65 2.70 -26.93
CA LYS A 231 5.54 2.04 -27.91
C LYS A 231 6.39 0.94 -27.28
N GLY A 232 6.17 0.63 -26.00
CA GLY A 232 6.82 -0.47 -25.29
C GLY A 232 7.97 -0.02 -24.37
N GLU A 233 7.97 1.23 -23.90
CA GLU A 233 9.03 1.83 -23.09
C GLU A 233 9.31 1.06 -21.78
N PHE A 234 8.30 0.35 -21.23
CA PHE A 234 8.45 -0.43 -20.00
C PHE A 234 8.62 -1.94 -20.21
N ASP A 235 8.09 -2.51 -21.29
CA ASP A 235 8.04 -3.97 -21.46
C ASP A 235 8.22 -4.45 -22.91
N GLY A 236 8.59 -3.56 -23.83
CA GLY A 236 8.78 -3.86 -25.24
C GLY A 236 7.50 -4.13 -26.03
N VAL A 237 6.31 -4.05 -25.41
CA VAL A 237 5.03 -4.36 -26.07
C VAL A 237 4.33 -3.06 -26.49
N LYS A 238 4.13 -2.93 -27.81
CA LYS A 238 3.35 -1.82 -28.40
C LYS A 238 1.86 -1.99 -28.09
N ARG A 239 1.23 -0.89 -27.70
CA ARG A 239 -0.20 -0.80 -27.37
C ARG A 239 -0.80 0.43 -28.02
N GLU A 240 -2.11 0.49 -28.09
CA GLU A 240 -2.80 1.72 -28.50
C GLU A 240 -2.64 2.82 -27.43
N ALA A 241 -2.61 4.07 -27.88
CA ALA A 241 -2.62 5.22 -26.98
C ALA A 241 -4.05 5.50 -26.52
N LEU A 242 -4.30 5.38 -25.22
CA LEU A 242 -5.62 5.59 -24.60
C LEU A 242 -5.78 6.99 -23.99
N TYR A 243 -4.68 7.54 -23.48
CA TYR A 243 -4.63 8.83 -22.81
C TYR A 243 -3.22 9.42 -22.95
N ASN A 244 -3.08 10.71 -22.68
CA ASN A 244 -1.79 11.40 -22.58
C ASN A 244 -1.46 11.76 -21.12
N ARG A 245 -0.24 12.26 -20.88
CA ARG A 245 0.23 12.62 -19.54
C ARG A 245 -0.65 13.66 -18.83
N SER A 246 -1.27 14.60 -19.54
CA SER A 246 -2.17 15.58 -18.93
C SER A 246 -3.41 14.90 -18.36
N GLU A 247 -4.05 14.03 -19.14
CA GLU A 247 -5.23 13.27 -18.70
C GLU A 247 -4.91 12.37 -17.50
N ILE A 248 -3.73 11.74 -17.48
CA ILE A 248 -3.29 10.94 -16.33
C ILE A 248 -3.12 11.81 -15.07
N LYS A 249 -2.54 13.01 -15.21
CA LYS A 249 -2.45 13.97 -14.10
C LYS A 249 -3.84 14.39 -13.60
N ASP A 250 -4.80 14.58 -14.51
CA ASP A 250 -6.20 14.84 -14.14
C ASP A 250 -6.80 13.68 -13.35
N PHE A 251 -6.59 12.42 -13.76
CA PHE A 251 -7.07 11.27 -12.99
C PHE A 251 -6.49 11.24 -11.57
N CYS A 252 -5.20 11.54 -11.39
CA CYS A 252 -4.59 11.64 -10.06
C CYS A 252 -5.15 12.83 -9.24
N ARG A 253 -5.40 13.98 -9.87
CA ARG A 253 -6.03 15.14 -9.20
C ARG A 253 -7.45 14.81 -8.75
N GLU A 254 -8.21 14.09 -9.56
CA GLU A 254 -9.55 13.62 -9.20
C GLU A 254 -9.51 12.63 -8.03
N VAL A 255 -8.55 11.70 -8.01
CA VAL A 255 -8.30 10.84 -6.84
C VAL A 255 -8.01 11.67 -5.59
N THR A 256 -7.14 12.67 -5.68
CA THR A 256 -6.86 13.61 -4.57
C THR A 256 -8.12 14.36 -4.12
N ALA A 257 -8.95 14.82 -5.07
CA ALA A 257 -10.18 15.54 -4.75
C ALA A 257 -11.22 14.65 -4.05
N LEU A 258 -11.32 13.38 -4.45
CA LEU A 258 -12.27 12.40 -3.88
C LEU A 258 -11.79 11.84 -2.53
N ALA A 259 -10.48 11.72 -2.33
CA ALA A 259 -9.92 11.16 -1.11
C ALA A 259 -10.32 11.98 0.13
N GLY A 260 -10.99 11.35 1.09
CA GLY A 260 -11.37 11.93 2.39
C GLY A 260 -10.21 11.95 3.39
N VAL A 261 -9.09 11.32 3.03
CA VAL A 261 -7.86 11.15 3.81
C VAL A 261 -6.64 11.25 2.90
N PRO A 262 -5.43 11.49 3.44
CA PRO A 262 -4.21 11.33 2.67
C PRO A 262 -4.16 9.99 1.96
N TRP A 263 -3.65 9.99 0.73
CA TRP A 263 -3.45 8.78 -0.03
C TRP A 263 -1.98 8.62 -0.44
N VAL A 264 -1.56 7.36 -0.52
CA VAL A 264 -0.24 6.95 -0.99
C VAL A 264 -0.38 5.98 -2.15
N ILE A 265 0.53 6.08 -3.11
CA ILE A 265 0.53 5.17 -4.25
C ILE A 265 1.21 3.84 -3.94
N LEU A 266 0.65 2.75 -4.46
CA LEU A 266 1.25 1.41 -4.44
C LEU A 266 1.83 1.03 -5.80
N SER A 267 2.83 0.14 -5.81
CA SER A 267 3.53 -0.23 -7.05
C SER A 267 2.80 -1.24 -7.94
N ALA A 268 1.80 -1.96 -7.43
CA ALA A 268 1.01 -2.97 -8.14
C ALA A 268 1.82 -4.11 -8.82
N GLY A 269 3.15 -4.16 -8.63
CA GLY A 269 4.03 -5.11 -9.29
C GLY A 269 4.53 -4.67 -10.66
N VAL A 270 4.47 -3.37 -10.97
CA VAL A 270 5.25 -2.80 -12.07
C VAL A 270 6.73 -2.73 -11.67
N ASP A 271 7.62 -2.62 -12.65
CA ASP A 271 9.05 -2.51 -12.42
C ASP A 271 9.44 -1.09 -11.95
N ILE A 272 10.68 -0.93 -11.48
CA ILE A 272 11.12 0.32 -10.87
C ILE A 272 10.99 1.53 -11.80
N ASP A 273 11.26 1.37 -13.10
CA ASP A 273 11.21 2.48 -14.05
C ASP A 273 9.79 3.02 -14.22
N GLU A 274 8.81 2.13 -14.34
CA GLU A 274 7.39 2.51 -14.36
C GLU A 274 6.94 3.08 -13.01
N PHE A 275 7.41 2.49 -11.90
CA PHE A 275 7.01 2.96 -10.56
C PHE A 275 7.55 4.35 -10.23
N VAL A 276 8.76 4.69 -10.68
CA VAL A 276 9.32 6.05 -10.53
C VAL A 276 8.44 7.08 -11.23
N GLU A 277 7.95 6.80 -12.45
CA GLU A 277 7.03 7.71 -13.14
C GLU A 277 5.65 7.77 -12.48
N ASN A 278 5.13 6.64 -11.99
CA ASN A 278 3.90 6.62 -11.19
C ASN A 278 4.00 7.52 -9.95
N VAL A 279 5.09 7.40 -9.17
CA VAL A 279 5.31 8.22 -7.97
C VAL A 279 5.46 9.69 -8.33
N ARG A 280 6.23 10.03 -9.37
CA ARG A 280 6.37 11.41 -9.85
C ARG A 280 5.00 12.02 -10.15
N ILE A 281 4.21 11.37 -11.00
CA ILE A 281 2.92 11.90 -11.44
C ILE A 281 1.92 11.98 -10.28
N ALA A 282 1.85 10.95 -9.44
CA ALA A 282 0.94 10.92 -8.30
C ALA A 282 1.25 12.00 -7.27
N THR A 283 2.52 12.19 -6.91
CA THR A 283 2.94 13.19 -5.91
C THR A 283 2.80 14.61 -6.43
N GLU A 284 3.14 14.89 -7.70
CA GLU A 284 2.84 16.16 -8.37
C GLU A 284 1.33 16.48 -8.42
N SER A 285 0.47 15.47 -8.23
CA SER A 285 -0.99 15.58 -8.31
C SER A 285 -1.69 15.44 -6.95
N GLY A 286 -0.95 15.53 -5.84
CA GLY A 286 -1.51 15.61 -4.48
C GLY A 286 -1.42 14.35 -3.61
N ALA A 287 -0.79 13.26 -4.10
CA ALA A 287 -0.49 12.13 -3.24
C ALA A 287 0.46 12.54 -2.11
N SER A 288 0.26 11.97 -0.91
CA SER A 288 1.13 12.21 0.25
C SER A 288 2.37 11.33 0.28
N GLY A 289 2.59 10.52 -0.77
CA GLY A 289 3.80 9.73 -0.96
C GLY A 289 3.50 8.35 -1.53
N PHE A 290 4.30 7.37 -1.14
CA PHE A 290 4.21 6.00 -1.64
C PHE A 290 4.35 4.95 -0.53
N LEU A 291 3.77 3.78 -0.79
CA LEU A 291 4.00 2.54 -0.04
C LEU A 291 4.34 1.43 -1.03
N GLY A 292 5.63 1.40 -1.41
CA GLY A 292 6.17 0.60 -2.49
C GLY A 292 6.74 -0.72 -2.01
N GLY A 293 6.50 -1.80 -2.75
CA GLY A 293 7.05 -3.12 -2.43
C GLY A 293 7.92 -3.66 -3.57
N ARG A 294 7.39 -4.62 -4.30
CA ARG A 294 8.09 -5.38 -5.36
C ARG A 294 8.99 -4.56 -6.28
N ALA A 295 8.52 -3.43 -6.80
CA ALA A 295 9.34 -2.52 -7.64
C ALA A 295 10.71 -2.18 -7.03
N ILE A 296 10.82 -2.14 -5.71
CA ILE A 296 12.06 -1.81 -4.99
C ILE A 296 12.98 -3.03 -4.87
N TRP A 297 12.45 -4.17 -4.42
CA TRP A 297 13.25 -5.31 -3.94
C TRP A 297 13.15 -6.57 -4.80
N GLN A 298 12.20 -6.70 -5.73
CA GLN A 298 11.95 -7.98 -6.42
C GLN A 298 13.15 -8.48 -7.23
N GLY A 299 14.00 -7.57 -7.72
CA GLY A 299 15.22 -7.93 -8.45
C GLY A 299 16.24 -8.70 -7.60
N SER A 300 16.13 -8.62 -6.26
CA SER A 300 16.97 -9.41 -5.36
C SER A 300 16.58 -10.90 -5.35
N ALA A 301 15.39 -11.25 -5.82
CA ALA A 301 14.87 -12.62 -5.75
C ALA A 301 15.71 -13.63 -6.52
N GLN A 302 16.27 -13.24 -7.66
CA GLN A 302 17.09 -14.11 -8.51
C GLN A 302 18.39 -14.60 -7.83
N TYR A 303 18.83 -13.90 -6.78
CA TYR A 303 20.04 -14.26 -6.03
C TYR A 303 19.73 -15.22 -4.87
N TYR A 304 18.47 -15.43 -4.49
CA TYR A 304 18.14 -16.37 -3.42
C TYR A 304 18.35 -17.83 -3.91
N PRO A 305 18.99 -18.72 -3.13
CA PRO A 305 19.29 -18.63 -1.69
C PRO A 305 20.68 -18.09 -1.32
N ASP A 306 21.45 -17.56 -2.27
CA ASP A 306 22.72 -16.87 -1.98
C ASP A 306 22.45 -15.53 -1.28
N LYS A 307 22.62 -15.57 0.05
CA LYS A 307 22.31 -14.44 0.93
C LYS A 307 23.27 -13.28 0.75
N GLU A 308 24.53 -13.56 0.46
CA GLU A 308 25.56 -12.53 0.30
C GLU A 308 25.31 -11.78 -1.00
N ALA A 309 25.09 -12.49 -2.11
CA ALA A 309 24.72 -11.88 -3.38
C ALA A 309 23.39 -11.10 -3.29
N MET A 310 22.41 -11.62 -2.55
CA MET A 310 21.14 -10.91 -2.31
C MET A 310 21.35 -9.63 -1.49
N GLU A 311 22.14 -9.68 -0.40
CA GLU A 311 22.48 -8.50 0.42
C GLU A 311 23.27 -7.46 -0.40
N GLU A 312 24.19 -7.89 -1.25
CA GLU A 312 24.95 -7.02 -2.15
C GLU A 312 24.04 -6.31 -3.16
N TRP A 313 23.16 -7.05 -3.83
CA TRP A 313 22.21 -6.45 -4.77
C TRP A 313 21.28 -5.45 -4.07
N LEU A 314 20.79 -5.78 -2.88
CA LEU A 314 19.95 -4.88 -2.10
C LEU A 314 20.71 -3.61 -1.69
N SER A 315 21.96 -3.75 -1.27
CA SER A 315 22.81 -2.63 -0.83
C SER A 315 23.24 -1.70 -1.98
N THR A 316 23.15 -2.19 -3.22
CA THR A 316 23.49 -1.43 -4.44
C THR A 316 22.23 -1.03 -5.21
N SER A 317 21.64 -1.97 -5.96
CA SER A 317 20.47 -1.76 -6.81
C SER A 317 19.20 -1.47 -6.01
N GLY A 318 18.96 -2.18 -4.91
CA GLY A 318 17.82 -1.91 -4.03
C GLY A 318 17.86 -0.50 -3.42
N VAL A 319 19.03 -0.07 -2.95
CA VAL A 319 19.27 1.30 -2.48
C VAL A 319 19.12 2.32 -3.61
N SER A 320 19.63 2.02 -4.81
CA SER A 320 19.45 2.88 -5.99
C SER A 320 17.97 3.07 -6.33
N ASN A 321 17.18 1.99 -6.33
CA ASN A 321 15.73 2.04 -6.54
C ASN A 321 15.05 2.97 -5.52
N PHE A 322 15.40 2.85 -4.24
CA PHE A 322 14.91 3.76 -3.21
C PHE A 322 15.30 5.21 -3.47
N LYS A 323 16.58 5.48 -3.74
CA LYS A 323 17.09 6.84 -4.01
C LYS A 323 16.37 7.49 -5.19
N ARG A 324 16.09 6.73 -6.26
CA ARG A 324 15.31 7.21 -7.41
C ARG A 324 13.90 7.62 -7.01
N LEU A 325 13.21 6.82 -6.18
CA LEU A 325 11.90 7.18 -5.63
C LEU A 325 11.99 8.42 -4.73
N LEU A 326 13.05 8.52 -3.91
CA LEU A 326 13.28 9.67 -3.04
C LEU A 326 13.58 10.96 -3.80
N GLN A 327 14.08 10.90 -5.03
CA GLN A 327 14.25 12.07 -5.88
C GLN A 327 12.91 12.57 -6.42
N VAL A 328 12.01 11.67 -6.82
CA VAL A 328 10.74 12.06 -7.46
C VAL A 328 9.61 12.34 -6.48
N PHE A 329 9.62 11.76 -5.27
CA PHE A 329 8.56 12.01 -4.28
C PHE A 329 8.65 13.38 -3.60
N GLN A 330 9.64 14.23 -3.92
CA GLN A 330 9.81 15.54 -3.28
C GLN A 330 8.59 16.46 -3.44
N ALA A 331 7.76 16.22 -4.45
CA ALA A 331 6.49 16.91 -4.67
C ALA A 331 5.34 16.41 -3.76
N ALA A 332 5.56 15.36 -2.96
CA ALA A 332 4.51 14.77 -2.13
C ALA A 332 3.95 15.79 -1.14
N THR A 333 2.62 15.79 -1.03
CA THR A 333 1.91 16.69 -0.13
C THR A 333 2.01 16.17 1.31
N PRO A 334 2.57 16.95 2.26
CA PRO A 334 2.57 16.55 3.66
C PRO A 334 1.17 16.15 4.13
N TYR A 335 1.05 15.04 4.87
CA TYR A 335 -0.27 14.47 5.17
C TYR A 335 -1.17 15.47 5.91
N PHE A 336 -0.60 16.34 6.75
CA PHE A 336 -1.34 17.33 7.52
C PHE A 336 -1.84 18.52 6.67
N GLU A 337 -1.36 18.69 5.44
CA GLU A 337 -1.90 19.67 4.48
C GLU A 337 -3.14 19.13 3.73
N HIS A 338 -3.45 17.85 3.89
CA HIS A 338 -4.69 17.28 3.36
C HIS A 338 -5.91 17.98 3.97
N LYS A 339 -6.98 18.18 3.18
CA LYS A 339 -8.23 18.87 3.59
C LYS A 339 -8.86 18.35 4.89
N ARG A 340 -8.59 17.08 5.24
CA ARG A 340 -9.00 16.46 6.51
C ARG A 340 -8.37 17.13 7.74
N PHE A 341 -7.12 17.57 7.64
CA PHE A 341 -6.34 18.08 8.78
C PHE A 341 -6.24 19.60 8.80
N LYS A 342 -6.39 20.27 7.65
CA LYS A 342 -6.40 21.75 7.53
C LYS A 342 -5.08 22.41 7.99
N GLY A 343 -3.96 21.69 7.91
CA GLY A 343 -2.64 22.13 8.36
C GLY A 343 -2.25 21.57 9.73
N TYR A 344 -0.94 21.47 9.97
CA TYR A 344 -0.41 20.93 11.24
C TYR A 344 -0.90 21.66 12.51
N PRO A 345 -1.02 23.01 12.55
CA PRO A 345 -1.50 23.73 13.73
C PRO A 345 -2.95 23.43 14.14
N GLU A 346 -3.78 22.97 13.20
CA GLU A 346 -5.20 22.68 13.43
C GLU A 346 -5.42 21.28 14.01
N ILE A 347 -4.41 20.41 13.98
CA ILE A 347 -4.46 19.07 14.58
C ILE A 347 -4.35 19.19 16.10
N CYS A 348 -5.37 18.73 16.81
CA CYS A 348 -5.42 18.75 18.27
C CYS A 348 -5.64 17.35 18.84
N LEU A 349 -5.01 17.10 19.99
CA LEU A 349 -5.25 15.89 20.78
C LEU A 349 -6.70 15.89 21.28
N GLU A 350 -7.40 14.79 21.02
CA GLU A 350 -8.75 14.56 21.50
C GLU A 350 -8.81 14.66 23.03
N LYS A 351 -9.82 15.39 23.54
CA LYS A 351 -10.03 15.67 24.98
C LYS A 351 -8.83 16.34 25.68
N LYS A 352 -7.97 17.06 24.94
CA LYS A 352 -6.83 17.78 25.54
C LYS A 352 -7.30 18.71 26.67
N GLY A 353 -6.77 18.51 27.87
CA GLY A 353 -7.08 19.28 29.07
C GLY A 353 -6.35 18.73 30.29
N ALA A 354 -6.50 19.37 31.45
CA ALA A 354 -5.85 18.95 32.70
C ALA A 354 -6.25 17.52 33.13
N ASP A 355 -7.47 17.09 32.83
CA ASP A 355 -7.99 15.75 33.14
C ASP A 355 -7.85 14.74 31.98
N TRP A 356 -7.09 15.05 30.93
CA TRP A 356 -6.96 14.18 29.75
C TRP A 356 -6.63 12.73 30.12
N TYR A 357 -5.68 12.53 31.04
CA TYR A 357 -5.24 11.21 31.50
C TYR A 357 -6.33 10.37 32.19
N LYS A 358 -7.43 11.00 32.64
CA LYS A 358 -8.58 10.31 33.22
C LYS A 358 -9.66 9.97 32.18
N GLN A 359 -9.68 10.70 31.06
CA GLN A 359 -10.74 10.62 30.04
C GLN A 359 -10.32 9.87 28.77
N TYR A 360 -9.01 9.70 28.59
CA TYR A 360 -8.39 8.87 27.56
C TYR A 360 -8.44 7.41 28.01
#